data_AF-A0A2G3JYT4-F1
#
_entry.id   AF-A0A2G3JYT4-F1
#
_cell.length_a   1.000
_cell.length_b   1.000
_cell.length_c   1.000
_cell.angle_alpha   90.00
_cell.angle_beta   90.00
_cell.angle_gamma   90.00
#
_symmetry.space_group_name_H-M   'P 1'
#
loop_
_entity.id
_entity.type
_entity.pdbx_description
1 polymer ?
#
loop_
_entity_poly.entity_id
_entity_poly.type
_entity_poly.pdbx_seq_one_letter_code
_entity_poly.pdbx_strand_id
1 'polypeptide(L)'
;MLVGCLFVALSVMLLRQANLLTGGTAGLAFIVYYLSNLPFGLVYFVINLPFYLFAWRALGWVFTLKTFTAISLLSIYTEWLPQLMQLNQLNPVFAAVAGGFLAGAGLLMLVRHRASLGGVGVLAIYLQEKYGWRAGHIQMAADVMILIGSLLLLDVRSVALSVLAAAAVNVVITVNHKPGRYVGI
;
A
#
# COMPACT_ATOMS: atom_id res chain seq x y z
N MET A 1 -9.68 -11.81 2.82
CA MET A 1 -8.33 -11.58 2.23
C MET A 1 -8.35 -11.49 0.72
N LEU A 2 -8.88 -12.47 -0.02
CA LEU A 2 -8.96 -12.43 -1.50
C LEU A 2 -9.56 -11.13 -2.05
N VAL A 3 -10.78 -10.79 -1.61
CA VAL A 3 -11.48 -9.56 -2.04
C VAL A 3 -10.70 -8.29 -1.69
N GLY A 4 -10.12 -8.23 -0.48
CA GLY A 4 -9.31 -7.09 -0.07
C GLY A 4 -8.07 -6.91 -0.95
N CYS A 5 -7.38 -8.01 -1.31
CA CYS A 5 -6.24 -7.97 -2.23
C CYS A 5 -6.68 -7.55 -3.63
N LEU A 6 -7.84 -8.01 -4.11
CA LEU A 6 -8.38 -7.61 -5.41
C LEU A 6 -8.68 -6.11 -5.46
N PHE A 7 -9.29 -5.55 -4.40
CA PHE A 7 -9.58 -4.11 -4.31
C PHE A 7 -8.29 -3.28 -4.35
N VAL A 8 -7.26 -3.69 -3.60
CA VAL A 8 -5.98 -2.99 -3.65
C VAL A 8 -5.27 -3.19 -4.99
N ALA A 9 -5.39 -4.36 -5.63
CA ALA A 9 -4.83 -4.58 -6.95
C ALA A 9 -5.49 -3.69 -8.02
N LEU A 10 -6.82 -3.52 -7.96
CA LEU A 10 -7.56 -2.58 -8.81
C LEU A 10 -7.13 -1.14 -8.55
N SER A 11 -6.92 -0.76 -7.29
CA SER A 11 -6.35 0.54 -6.94
C SER A 11 -4.97 0.75 -7.59
N VAL A 12 -4.06 -0.22 -7.43
CA VAL A 12 -2.72 -0.17 -8.04
C VAL A 12 -2.81 -0.04 -9.56
N MET A 13 -3.72 -0.77 -10.21
CA MET A 13 -3.94 -0.67 -11.65
C MET A 13 -4.37 0.75 -12.09
N LEU A 14 -5.31 1.37 -11.37
CA LEU A 14 -5.75 2.75 -11.65
C LEU A 14 -4.63 3.77 -11.42
N LEU A 15 -3.91 3.65 -10.30
CA LEU A 15 -2.81 4.56 -9.98
C LEU A 15 -1.67 4.43 -11.00
N ARG A 16 -1.29 3.21 -11.37
CA ARG A 16 -0.29 2.93 -12.42
C ARG A 16 -0.69 3.55 -13.75
N GLN A 17 -1.93 3.38 -14.18
CA GLN A 17 -2.42 3.93 -15.45
C GLN A 17 -2.35 5.46 -15.51
N ALA A 18 -2.51 6.12 -14.36
CA ALA A 18 -2.43 7.58 -14.26
C ALA A 18 -1.04 8.11 -13.85
N ASN A 19 0.01 7.27 -13.82
CA ASN A 19 1.35 7.61 -13.33
C ASN A 19 1.33 8.21 -11.92
N LEU A 20 0.49 7.65 -11.05
CA LEU A 20 0.35 8.03 -9.65
C LEU A 20 1.03 6.99 -8.77
N LEU A 21 1.20 7.34 -7.50
CA LEU A 21 1.75 6.44 -6.49
C LEU A 21 0.97 6.55 -5.19
N THR A 22 1.32 5.67 -4.26
CA THR A 22 0.77 5.63 -2.91
C THR A 22 1.92 5.64 -1.89
N GLY A 23 1.61 5.72 -0.60
CA GLY A 23 2.60 5.64 0.48
C GLY A 23 3.07 4.22 0.77
N GLY A 24 3.97 4.09 1.75
CA GLY A 24 4.48 2.84 2.28
C GLY A 24 5.29 2.00 1.27
N THR A 25 5.31 0.68 1.46
CA THR A 25 6.08 -0.21 0.58
C THR A 25 5.55 -0.26 -0.85
N ALA A 26 4.25 0.00 -1.06
CA ALA A 26 3.67 0.10 -2.39
C ALA A 26 4.21 1.34 -3.14
N GLY A 27 4.39 2.47 -2.45
CA GLY A 27 5.07 3.65 -3.00
C GLY A 27 6.51 3.39 -3.43
N LEU A 28 7.28 2.71 -2.57
CA LEU A 28 8.64 2.28 -2.92
C LEU A 28 8.65 1.37 -4.15
N ALA A 29 7.69 0.44 -4.23
CA ALA A 29 7.55 -0.43 -5.39
C ALA A 29 7.19 0.35 -6.67
N PHE A 30 6.35 1.38 -6.58
CA PHE A 30 6.07 2.27 -7.72
C PHE A 30 7.31 3.01 -8.20
N ILE A 31 8.14 3.54 -7.30
CA ILE A 31 9.40 4.22 -7.66
C ILE A 31 10.32 3.28 -8.44
N VAL A 32 10.53 2.06 -7.93
CA VAL A 32 11.38 1.07 -8.61
C VAL A 32 10.75 0.59 -9.92
N TYR A 33 9.41 0.45 -9.96
CA TYR A 33 8.67 0.15 -11.18
C TYR A 33 8.89 1.23 -12.26
N TYR A 34 8.79 2.52 -11.91
CA TYR A 34 8.98 3.63 -12.84
C TYR A 34 10.44 3.81 -13.29
N LEU A 35 11.42 3.44 -12.45
CA LEU A 35 12.84 3.49 -12.79
C LEU A 35 13.30 2.32 -13.68
N SER A 36 12.90 1.10 -13.32
CA SER A 36 13.49 -0.12 -13.87
C SER A 36 12.61 -0.82 -14.92
N ASN A 37 11.36 -0.39 -15.10
CA ASN A 37 10.35 -1.05 -15.95
C ASN A 37 10.12 -2.56 -15.63
N LEU A 38 10.55 -3.00 -14.45
CA LEU A 38 10.28 -4.35 -13.95
C LEU A 38 8.81 -4.51 -13.60
N PRO A 39 8.23 -5.72 -13.63
CA PRO A 39 6.84 -5.94 -13.24
C PRO A 39 6.61 -5.51 -11.77
N PHE A 40 5.55 -4.72 -11.55
CA PHE A 40 5.24 -4.14 -10.23
C PHE A 40 5.07 -5.24 -9.18
N GLY A 41 4.37 -6.33 -9.51
CA GLY A 41 4.13 -7.43 -8.58
C GLY A 41 5.43 -8.08 -8.10
N LEU A 42 6.41 -8.25 -8.99
CA LEU A 42 7.73 -8.81 -8.64
C LEU A 42 8.48 -7.86 -7.70
N VAL A 43 8.56 -6.58 -8.08
CA VAL A 43 9.23 -5.54 -7.29
C VAL A 43 8.61 -5.45 -5.89
N TYR A 44 7.28 -5.40 -5.83
CA TYR A 44 6.54 -5.32 -4.58
C TYR A 44 6.77 -6.55 -3.70
N PHE A 45 6.78 -7.76 -4.27
CA PHE A 45 7.10 -8.97 -3.52
C PHE A 45 8.52 -8.96 -2.94
N VAL A 46 9.51 -8.59 -3.75
CA VAL A 46 10.92 -8.55 -3.34
C VAL A 46 11.19 -7.50 -2.28
N ILE A 47 10.63 -6.29 -2.41
CA ILE A 47 10.75 -5.23 -1.40
C ILE A 47 10.17 -5.67 -0.06
N ASN A 48 9.12 -6.51 -0.06
CA ASN A 48 8.50 -7.00 1.17
C ASN A 48 9.22 -8.20 1.82
N LEU A 49 10.12 -8.90 1.11
CA LEU A 49 10.91 -10.02 1.67
C LEU A 49 11.61 -9.71 3.01
N PRO A 50 12.43 -8.64 3.13
CA PRO A 50 13.10 -8.34 4.40
C PRO A 50 12.10 -8.08 5.54
N PHE A 51 10.94 -7.52 5.22
CA PHE A 51 9.91 -7.25 6.21
C PHE A 51 9.17 -8.50 6.67
N TYR A 52 9.13 -9.59 5.89
CA TYR A 52 8.59 -10.87 6.39
C TYR A 52 9.46 -11.48 7.48
N LEU A 53 10.79 -11.49 7.27
CA LEU A 53 11.73 -12.00 8.28
C LEU A 53 11.60 -11.20 9.58
N PHE A 54 11.37 -9.90 9.44
CA PHE A 54 11.18 -9.01 10.57
C PHE A 54 9.82 -9.19 11.25
N ALA A 55 8.74 -9.25 10.47
CA ALA A 55 7.37 -9.48 10.95
C ALA A 55 7.26 -10.80 11.73
N TRP A 56 8.00 -11.83 11.31
CA TRP A 56 8.00 -13.13 11.99
C TRP A 56 8.49 -12.98 13.44
N ARG A 57 9.58 -12.23 13.64
CA ARG A 57 10.13 -11.99 14.98
C ARG A 57 9.31 -11.00 15.80
N ALA A 58 8.71 -10.00 15.17
CA ALA A 58 7.99 -8.92 15.86
C ALA A 58 6.54 -9.29 16.23
N LEU A 59 5.76 -9.81 15.26
CA LEU A 59 4.30 -9.96 15.35
C LEU A 59 3.85 -11.43 15.34
N GLY A 60 4.80 -12.36 15.20
CA GLY A 60 4.57 -13.80 15.21
C GLY A 60 4.30 -14.42 13.84
N TRP A 61 4.32 -15.75 13.82
CA TRP A 61 4.23 -16.55 12.60
C TRP A 61 2.89 -16.41 11.87
N VAL A 62 1.77 -16.39 12.61
CA VAL A 62 0.41 -16.34 12.02
C VAL A 62 0.19 -15.04 11.25
N PHE A 63 0.61 -13.89 11.80
CA PHE A 63 0.52 -12.60 11.12
C PHE A 63 1.41 -12.56 9.87
N THR A 64 2.60 -13.13 9.95
CA THR A 64 3.56 -13.18 8.85
C THR A 64 3.04 -14.02 7.69
N LEU A 65 2.48 -15.21 7.97
CA LEU A 65 1.90 -16.07 6.93
C LEU A 65 0.71 -15.38 6.23
N LYS A 66 -0.14 -14.69 6.98
CA LYS A 66 -1.26 -13.90 6.42
C LYS A 66 -0.76 -12.72 5.57
N THR A 67 0.25 -12.01 6.04
CA THR A 67 0.84 -10.87 5.31
C THR A 67 1.56 -11.34 4.05
N PHE A 68 2.30 -12.44 4.13
CA PHE A 68 2.93 -13.10 2.98
C PHE A 68 1.89 -13.52 1.94
N THR A 69 0.84 -14.23 2.35
CA THR A 69 -0.23 -14.64 1.43
C THR A 69 -0.94 -13.44 0.81
N ALA A 70 -1.22 -12.38 1.57
CA ALA A 70 -1.84 -11.17 1.05
C ALA A 70 -0.97 -10.45 0.02
N ILE A 71 0.33 -10.31 0.28
CA ILE A 71 1.25 -9.66 -0.67
C ILE A 71 1.50 -10.54 -1.89
N SER A 72 1.61 -11.86 -1.76
CA SER A 72 1.67 -12.79 -2.89
C SER A 72 0.43 -12.68 -3.78
N LEU A 73 -0.76 -12.68 -3.17
CA LEU A 73 -2.04 -12.49 -3.87
C LEU A 73 -2.09 -11.14 -4.59
N LEU A 74 -1.72 -10.05 -3.90
CA LEU A 74 -1.68 -8.72 -4.50
C LEU A 74 -0.72 -8.69 -5.68
N SER A 75 0.47 -9.26 -5.54
CA SER A 75 1.50 -9.31 -6.59
C SER A 75 1.02 -10.06 -7.83
N ILE A 76 0.34 -11.20 -7.64
CA ILE A 76 -0.28 -11.96 -8.73
C ILE A 76 -1.38 -11.13 -9.39
N TYR A 77 -2.30 -10.56 -8.62
CA TYR A 77 -3.41 -9.78 -9.16
C TYR A 77 -2.94 -8.54 -9.93
N THR A 78 -1.90 -7.86 -9.47
CA THR A 78 -1.37 -6.66 -10.16
C THR A 78 -0.76 -6.96 -11.53
N GLU A 79 -0.31 -8.19 -11.76
CA GLU A 79 0.19 -8.63 -13.08
C GLU A 79 -0.92 -9.27 -13.93
N TRP A 80 -1.93 -9.87 -13.30
CA TRP A 80 -3.02 -10.56 -13.99
C TRP A 80 -4.13 -9.62 -14.45
N LEU A 81 -4.47 -8.60 -13.66
CA LEU A 81 -5.52 -7.62 -13.96
C LEU A 81 -5.32 -6.88 -15.31
N PRO A 82 -4.12 -6.39 -15.65
CA PRO A 82 -3.88 -5.75 -16.95
C PRO A 82 -4.11 -6.66 -18.16
N GLN A 83 -4.05 -7.99 -17.97
CA GLN A 83 -4.36 -8.96 -19.02
C GLN A 83 -5.87 -9.17 -19.21
N LEU A 84 -6.66 -8.90 -18.16
CA LEU A 84 -8.12 -9.04 -18.15
C LEU A 84 -8.84 -7.73 -18.50
N MET A 85 -8.24 -6.59 -18.14
CA MET A 85 -8.82 -5.26 -18.32
C MET A 85 -7.75 -4.29 -18.84
N GLN A 86 -8.02 -3.71 -20.01
CA GLN A 86 -7.18 -2.66 -20.59
C GLN A 86 -7.89 -1.31 -20.46
N LEU A 87 -7.21 -0.33 -19.87
CA LEU A 87 -7.71 1.02 -19.68
C LEU A 87 -7.11 1.93 -20.77
N ASN A 88 -7.87 2.25 -21.80
CA ASN A 88 -7.37 3.08 -22.91
C ASN A 88 -7.28 4.56 -22.54
N GLN A 89 -8.31 5.10 -21.89
CA GLN A 89 -8.33 6.47 -21.41
C GLN A 89 -8.83 6.48 -19.98
N LEU A 90 -8.07 7.10 -19.09
CA LEU A 90 -8.42 7.24 -17.68
C LEU A 90 -8.14 8.67 -17.25
N ASN A 91 -9.16 9.34 -16.70
CA ASN A 91 -8.96 10.66 -16.13
C ASN A 91 -8.09 10.54 -14.86
N PRO A 92 -6.94 11.23 -14.76
CA PRO A 92 -6.04 11.12 -13.61
C PRO A 92 -6.67 11.49 -12.27
N VAL A 93 -7.62 12.43 -12.26
CA VAL A 93 -8.35 12.83 -11.05
C VAL A 93 -9.26 11.70 -10.58
N PHE A 94 -9.98 11.07 -11.51
CA PHE A 94 -10.80 9.90 -11.19
C PHE A 94 -9.93 8.74 -10.72
N ALA A 95 -8.79 8.48 -11.37
CA ALA A 95 -7.84 7.46 -10.97
C ALA A 95 -7.35 7.66 -9.53
N ALA A 96 -7.03 8.90 -9.16
CA ALA A 96 -6.61 9.25 -7.81
C ALA A 96 -7.73 9.00 -6.77
N VAL A 97 -8.94 9.51 -7.00
CA VAL A 97 -10.07 9.37 -6.07
C VAL A 97 -10.51 7.92 -5.95
N ALA A 98 -10.82 7.28 -7.08
CA ALA A 98 -11.33 5.91 -7.11
C ALA A 98 -10.25 4.92 -6.65
N GLY A 99 -9.00 5.10 -7.11
CA GLY A 99 -7.86 4.32 -6.65
C GLY A 99 -7.67 4.46 -5.14
N GLY A 100 -7.72 5.68 -4.61
CA GLY A 100 -7.60 5.92 -3.18
C GLY A 100 -8.72 5.27 -2.36
N PHE A 101 -9.98 5.37 -2.79
CA PHE A 101 -11.09 4.71 -2.10
C PHE A 101 -11.02 3.18 -2.16
N LEU A 102 -10.65 2.61 -3.31
CA LEU A 102 -10.45 1.16 -3.45
C LEU A 102 -9.30 0.66 -2.57
N ALA A 103 -8.18 1.39 -2.52
CA ALA A 103 -7.07 1.08 -1.62
C ALA A 103 -7.51 1.13 -0.16
N GLY A 104 -8.21 2.19 0.25
CA GLY A 104 -8.72 2.34 1.63
C GLY A 104 -9.66 1.20 2.02
N ALA A 105 -10.62 0.86 1.15
CA ALA A 105 -11.56 -0.23 1.39
C ALA A 105 -10.85 -1.60 1.47
N GLY A 106 -9.94 -1.88 0.52
CA GLY A 106 -9.16 -3.10 0.50
C GLY A 106 -8.24 -3.24 1.72
N LEU A 107 -7.60 -2.15 2.13
CA LEU A 107 -6.76 -2.12 3.33
C LEU A 107 -7.58 -2.39 4.60
N LEU A 108 -8.75 -1.76 4.76
CA LEU A 108 -9.66 -2.04 5.90
C LEU A 108 -10.07 -3.50 5.97
N MET A 109 -10.39 -4.12 4.82
CA MET A 109 -10.71 -5.55 4.77
C MET A 109 -9.54 -6.41 5.24
N LEU A 110 -8.31 -6.06 4.89
CA LEU A 110 -7.12 -6.83 5.26
C LEU A 110 -6.72 -6.64 6.72
N VAL A 111 -6.81 -5.41 7.22
CA VAL A 111 -6.61 -5.09 8.65
C VAL A 111 -7.57 -5.90 9.52
N ARG A 112 -8.84 -6.06 9.12
CA ARG A 112 -9.81 -6.93 9.83
C ARG A 112 -9.38 -8.38 9.94
N HIS A 113 -8.60 -8.89 8.99
CA HIS A 113 -8.05 -10.25 9.04
C HIS A 113 -6.69 -10.35 9.74
N ARG A 114 -6.18 -9.25 10.30
CA ARG A 114 -4.80 -9.11 10.82
C ARG A 114 -3.76 -9.47 9.76
N ALA A 115 -3.91 -8.90 8.57
CA ALA A 115 -2.95 -8.97 7.48
C ALA A 115 -2.49 -7.57 7.10
N SER A 116 -1.22 -7.42 6.71
CA SER A 116 -0.68 -6.17 6.18
C SER A 116 -0.44 -6.27 4.68
N LEU A 117 -0.46 -5.12 4.00
CA LEU A 117 0.03 -4.92 2.64
C LEU A 117 1.27 -4.04 2.66
N GLY A 118 2.17 -4.30 3.60
CA GLY A 118 3.41 -3.58 3.63
C GLY A 118 4.23 -3.74 4.89
N GLY A 119 5.52 -3.60 4.69
CA GLY A 119 6.54 -3.71 5.69
C GLY A 119 6.84 -2.44 6.49
N VAL A 120 6.67 -1.25 5.91
CA VAL A 120 6.97 0.03 6.60
C VAL A 120 6.08 0.20 7.84
N GLY A 121 4.80 -0.14 7.74
CA GLY A 121 3.89 -0.12 8.89
C GLY A 121 4.28 -1.13 9.97
N VAL A 122 4.72 -2.34 9.57
CA VAL A 122 5.22 -3.36 10.51
C VAL A 122 6.49 -2.90 11.22
N LEU A 123 7.41 -2.28 10.47
CA LEU A 123 8.62 -1.69 11.02
C LEU A 123 8.29 -0.56 12.01
N ALA A 124 7.32 0.29 11.66
CA ALA A 124 6.86 1.38 12.52
C ALA A 124 6.24 0.87 13.82
N ILE A 125 5.39 -0.18 13.76
CA ILE A 125 4.80 -0.82 14.95
C ILE A 125 5.90 -1.43 15.83
N TYR A 126 6.85 -2.14 15.25
CA TYR A 126 7.95 -2.71 16.03
C TYR A 126 8.81 -1.65 16.71
N LEU A 127 9.17 -0.58 15.98
CA LEU A 127 9.94 0.53 16.54
C LEU A 127 9.17 1.23 17.67
N GLN A 128 7.85 1.29 17.56
CA GLN A 128 6.99 1.75 18.65
C GLN A 128 7.06 0.83 19.86
N GLU A 129 6.93 -0.48 19.69
CA GLU A 129 6.96 -1.44 20.80
C GLU A 129 8.34 -1.53 21.48
N LYS A 130 9.42 -1.43 20.69
CA LYS A 130 10.80 -1.59 21.19
C LYS A 130 11.42 -0.30 21.73
N TYR A 131 11.17 0.84 21.07
CA TYR A 131 11.83 2.12 21.41
C TYR A 131 10.85 3.20 21.88
N GLY A 132 9.55 2.90 21.97
CA GLY A 132 8.53 3.86 22.41
C GLY A 132 8.22 4.97 21.38
N TRP A 133 8.69 4.82 20.14
CA TRP A 133 8.47 5.81 19.09
C TRP A 133 7.01 5.83 18.63
N ARG A 134 6.53 6.97 18.15
CA ARG A 134 5.17 7.04 17.58
C ARG A 134 5.19 6.43 16.17
N ALA A 135 4.57 5.28 15.97
CA ALA A 135 4.52 4.59 14.65
C ALA A 135 4.06 5.52 13.52
N GLY A 136 3.09 6.41 13.79
CA GLY A 136 2.63 7.40 12.82
C GLY A 136 3.73 8.35 12.33
N HIS A 137 4.69 8.74 13.17
CA HIS A 137 5.78 9.63 12.76
C HIS A 137 6.79 8.90 11.86
N ILE A 138 7.06 7.63 12.14
CA ILE A 138 7.95 6.79 11.33
C ILE A 138 7.34 6.55 9.95
N GLN A 139 6.05 6.21 9.92
CA GLN A 139 5.33 6.02 8.66
C GLN A 139 5.26 7.33 7.86
N MET A 140 4.94 8.45 8.51
CA MET A 140 4.92 9.76 7.87
C MET A 140 6.29 10.16 7.31
N ALA A 141 7.38 9.90 8.05
CA ALA A 141 8.74 10.15 7.55
C ALA A 141 9.07 9.30 6.32
N ALA A 142 8.71 8.02 6.34
CA ALA A 142 8.89 7.14 5.18
C ALA A 142 8.06 7.61 3.97
N ASP A 143 6.80 7.98 4.17
CA ASP A 143 5.91 8.47 3.11
C ASP A 143 6.43 9.79 2.51
N VAL A 144 6.95 10.69 3.35
CA VAL A 144 7.58 11.95 2.88
C VAL A 144 8.83 11.65 2.05
N MET A 145 9.70 10.73 2.48
CA MET A 145 10.88 10.34 1.68
C MET A 145 10.49 9.76 0.32
N ILE A 146 9.44 8.93 0.28
CA ILE A 146 8.91 8.37 -0.97
C ILE A 146 8.37 9.49 -1.86
N LEU A 147 7.58 10.43 -1.31
CA LEU A 147 7.06 11.57 -2.07
C LEU A 147 8.18 12.45 -2.63
N ILE A 148 9.20 12.77 -1.82
CA ILE A 148 10.35 13.55 -2.29
C ILE A 148 11.09 12.80 -3.39
N GLY A 149 11.36 11.50 -3.23
CA GLY A 149 12.00 10.69 -4.27
C GLY A 149 11.18 10.63 -5.55
N SER A 150 9.85 10.65 -5.43
CA SER A 150 8.96 10.63 -6.59
C SER A 150 8.92 11.94 -7.39
N LEU A 151 9.23 13.09 -6.78
CA LEU A 151 9.32 14.37 -7.51
C LEU A 151 10.44 14.39 -8.54
N LEU A 152 11.42 13.49 -8.42
CA LEU A 152 12.49 13.30 -9.42
C LEU A 152 12.03 12.49 -10.64
N LEU A 153 10.89 11.79 -10.53
CA LEU A 153 10.40 10.82 -11.53
C LEU A 153 9.06 11.22 -12.14
N LEU A 154 8.23 11.94 -11.39
CA LEU A 154 6.86 12.28 -11.76
C LEU A 154 6.66 13.79 -11.79
N ASP A 155 5.79 14.24 -12.70
CA ASP A 155 5.36 15.63 -12.74
C ASP A 155 4.67 16.06 -11.44
N VAL A 156 4.81 17.34 -11.10
CA VAL A 156 4.20 17.96 -9.92
C VAL A 156 2.69 17.69 -9.85
N ARG A 157 2.01 17.64 -11.00
CA ARG A 157 0.58 17.30 -11.09
C ARG A 157 0.29 15.87 -10.62
N SER A 158 1.08 14.89 -11.05
CA SER A 158 0.94 13.48 -10.65
C SER A 158 1.24 13.29 -9.16
N VAL A 159 2.21 14.03 -8.62
CA VAL A 159 2.50 14.01 -7.18
C VAL A 159 1.34 14.62 -6.39
N ALA A 160 0.79 15.75 -6.83
CA ALA A 160 -0.39 16.35 -6.19
C ALA A 160 -1.62 15.41 -6.22
N LEU A 161 -1.82 14.71 -7.33
CA LEU A 161 -2.88 13.69 -7.45
C LEU A 161 -2.61 12.45 -6.59
N SER A 162 -1.35 12.08 -6.38
CA SER A 162 -0.97 11.00 -5.46
C SER A 162 -1.27 11.37 -4.00
N VAL A 163 -1.05 12.65 -3.63
CA VAL A 163 -1.50 13.19 -2.33
C VAL A 163 -3.01 13.13 -2.21
N LEU A 164 -3.75 13.45 -3.28
CA LEU A 164 -5.21 13.33 -3.30
C LEU A 164 -5.67 11.88 -3.14
N ALA A 165 -5.00 10.92 -3.79
CA ALA A 165 -5.28 9.50 -3.61
C ALA A 165 -5.03 9.06 -2.16
N ALA A 166 -3.92 9.50 -1.55
CA ALA A 166 -3.62 9.24 -0.14
C ALA A 166 -4.66 9.87 0.79
N ALA A 167 -5.16 11.07 0.48
CA ALA A 167 -6.25 11.71 1.22
C ALA A 167 -7.54 10.87 1.12
N ALA A 168 -7.89 10.36 -0.06
CA ALA A 168 -9.04 9.49 -0.26
C ALA A 168 -8.93 8.16 0.52
N VAL A 169 -7.73 7.55 0.55
CA VAL A 169 -7.44 6.40 1.43
C VAL A 169 -7.70 6.77 2.89
N ASN A 170 -7.15 7.89 3.35
CA ASN A 170 -7.30 8.35 4.73
C ASN A 170 -8.74 8.65 5.11
N VAL A 171 -9.54 9.24 4.23
CA VAL A 171 -10.98 9.46 4.45
C VAL A 171 -11.68 8.12 4.72
N VAL A 172 -11.41 7.11 3.89
CA VAL A 172 -12.01 5.78 4.10
C VAL A 172 -11.56 5.17 5.43
N ILE A 173 -10.28 5.27 5.76
CA ILE A 173 -9.76 4.74 7.03
C ILE A 173 -10.40 5.49 8.20
N THR A 174 -10.33 6.81 8.25
CA THR A 174 -10.85 7.65 9.35
C THR A 174 -12.36 7.49 9.56
N VAL A 175 -13.17 7.52 8.50
CA VAL A 175 -14.63 7.35 8.62
C VAL A 175 -15.01 5.96 9.14
N ASN A 176 -14.23 4.93 8.79
CA ASN A 176 -14.48 3.56 9.22
C ASN A 176 -13.71 3.18 10.50
N HIS A 177 -12.78 4.02 10.94
CA HIS A 177 -12.02 3.81 12.15
C HIS A 177 -12.88 4.22 13.35
N LYS A 178 -13.50 3.22 13.99
CA LYS A 178 -14.07 3.40 15.33
C LYS A 178 -12.98 3.15 16.38
N PRO A 179 -12.57 4.15 17.18
CA PRO A 179 -11.73 3.91 18.34
C PRO A 179 -12.51 3.01 19.32
N GLY A 180 -11.86 1.95 19.82
CA GLY A 180 -12.39 1.13 20.94
C GLY A 180 -13.06 -0.21 20.62
N ARG A 181 -13.12 -0.69 19.36
CA ARG A 181 -13.75 -2.00 19.03
C ARG A 181 -12.77 -3.16 18.78
N TYR A 182 -11.48 -2.94 19.05
CA TYR A 182 -10.41 -3.95 18.90
C TYR A 182 -9.70 -4.30 20.21
N VAL A 183 -10.24 -3.86 21.35
CA VAL A 183 -9.96 -4.51 22.64
C VAL A 183 -11.03 -5.58 22.78
N GLY A 184 -10.79 -6.73 22.15
CA GLY A 184 -11.55 -7.93 22.48
C GLY A 184 -11.23 -8.26 23.93
N ILE A 185 -12.21 -8.05 24.80
CA ILE A 185 -12.31 -8.72 26.11
C ILE A 185 -12.53 -10.21 25.82
#